data_AF-A0A0K0FJH9-F1
#
_entry.id   AF-A0A0K0FJH9-F1
#
_cell.length_a   1.000
_cell.length_b   1.000
_cell.length_c   1.000
_cell.angle_alpha   90.00
_cell.angle_beta   90.00
_cell.angle_gamma   90.00
#
_symmetry.space_group_name_H-M   'P 1'
#
loop_
_entity.id
_entity.type
_entity.pdbx_description
1 polymer ?
#
loop_
_entity_poly.entity_id
_entity_poly.type
_entity_poly.pdbx_seq_one_letter_code
_entity_poly.pdbx_strand_id
1 'polypeptide(L)'
;MLVLFILLSVLIGIGTIPFQPSYKKFDLVDLFVPYYKNEKFIYYQIFYSIFLFGIIFIAICTFNILVILKLMEHRETGNKYKKDSIYIANSIFVFISLTFAEASFVCRLIVAHYQSKLLFYLCIFLYNLAFDLTSIGDFYFLIFTSNELRHRIRNFFRFSKKKAKVDAKVVRLV
;
A
#
# COMPACT_ATOMS: atom_id res chain seq x y z
N MET A 1 1.38 18.74 -1.65
CA MET A 1 1.11 17.39 -2.19
C MET A 1 0.32 16.53 -1.21
N LEU A 2 0.77 16.33 0.04
CA LEU A 2 0.09 15.47 1.02
C LEU A 2 -1.35 15.90 1.35
N VAL A 3 -1.59 17.20 1.55
CA VAL A 3 -2.95 17.74 1.79
C VAL A 3 -3.90 17.44 0.63
N LEU A 4 -3.42 17.49 -0.62
CA LEU A 4 -4.23 17.17 -1.79
C LEU A 4 -4.67 15.70 -1.79
N PHE A 5 -3.76 14.78 -1.46
CA PHE A 5 -4.11 13.36 -1.36
C PHE A 5 -5.07 13.06 -0.21
N ILE A 6 -4.94 13.76 0.93
CA ILE A 6 -5.92 13.66 2.02
C ILE A 6 -7.29 14.16 1.56
N LEU A 7 -7.35 15.34 0.94
CA LEU A 7 -8.61 15.90 0.45
C LEU A 7 -9.26 14.99 -0.60
N LEU A 8 -8.46 14.45 -1.52
CA LEU A 8 -8.93 13.49 -2.51
C LEU A 8 -9.50 12.25 -1.82
N SER A 9 -8.76 11.63 -0.90
CA SER A 9 -9.20 10.44 -0.14
C SER A 9 -10.50 10.67 0.62
N VAL A 10 -10.65 11.84 1.26
CA VAL A 10 -11.88 12.24 1.95
C VAL A 10 -13.03 12.42 0.97
N LEU A 11 -12.81 13.07 -0.17
CA LEU A 11 -13.83 13.27 -1.21
C LEU A 11 -14.37 11.93 -1.73
N ILE A 12 -13.48 10.96 -1.92
CA ILE A 12 -13.82 9.61 -2.36
C ILE A 12 -14.67 8.91 -1.30
N GLY A 13 -14.25 8.98 -0.03
CA GLY A 13 -15.02 8.41 1.08
C GLY A 13 -16.39 9.06 1.24
N ILE A 14 -16.52 10.37 1.03
CA ILE A 14 -17.82 11.06 1.05
C ILE A 14 -18.71 10.58 -0.10
N GLY A 15 -18.12 10.36 -1.28
CA GLY A 15 -18.83 9.85 -2.45
C GLY A 15 -19.45 8.46 -2.26
N THR A 16 -18.99 7.66 -1.29
CA THR A 16 -19.54 6.33 -1.02
C THR A 16 -20.72 6.31 -0.04
N ILE A 17 -20.95 7.38 0.71
CA ILE A 17 -22.03 7.50 1.71
C ILE A 17 -23.43 7.20 1.13
N PRO A 18 -23.81 7.71 -0.07
CA PRO A 18 -25.14 7.47 -0.63
C PRO A 18 -25.46 6.00 -0.94
N PHE A 19 -24.45 5.12 -1.00
CA PHE A 19 -24.60 3.71 -1.34
C PHE A 19 -24.86 2.79 -0.13
N GLN A 20 -25.07 3.38 1.05
CA GLN A 20 -25.37 2.65 2.30
C GLN A 20 -24.32 1.57 2.60
N PRO A 21 -23.07 1.97 2.93
CA PRO A 21 -22.03 1.03 3.32
C PRO A 21 -22.48 0.20 4.53
N SER A 22 -22.20 -1.09 4.51
CA SER A 22 -22.44 -2.02 5.60
C SER A 22 -21.30 -3.02 5.67
N TYR A 23 -21.15 -3.72 6.78
CA TYR A 23 -20.17 -4.80 6.90
C TYR A 23 -20.89 -6.15 6.87
N LYS A 24 -20.31 -7.10 6.15
CA LYS A 24 -20.78 -8.50 6.14
C LYS A 24 -19.65 -9.38 6.61
N LYS A 25 -19.96 -10.26 7.54
CA LYS A 25 -19.08 -11.37 7.92
C LYS A 25 -19.25 -12.47 6.88
N PHE A 26 -18.15 -12.97 6.34
CA PHE A 26 -18.15 -14.10 5.42
C PHE A 26 -17.76 -15.37 6.17
N ASP A 27 -18.65 -16.37 6.18
CA ASP A 27 -18.55 -17.58 7.01
C ASP A 27 -17.31 -18.45 6.72
N LEU A 28 -16.72 -18.33 5.52
CA LEU A 28 -15.59 -19.17 5.09
C LEU A 28 -14.23 -18.72 5.61
N VAL A 29 -14.07 -17.45 5.99
CA VAL A 29 -12.74 -16.86 6.25
C VAL A 29 -12.72 -15.96 7.49
N ASP A 30 -13.81 -15.93 8.27
CA ASP A 30 -14.01 -15.02 9.41
C ASP A 30 -13.66 -13.55 9.09
N LEU A 31 -13.78 -13.16 7.81
CA LEU A 31 -13.36 -11.85 7.33
C LEU A 31 -14.54 -10.88 7.35
N PHE A 32 -14.31 -9.70 7.92
CA PHE A 32 -15.22 -8.58 7.83
C PHE A 32 -14.90 -7.78 6.58
N VAL A 33 -15.78 -7.83 5.59
CA VAL A 33 -15.60 -7.12 4.33
C VAL A 33 -16.68 -6.04 4.20
N PRO A 34 -16.29 -4.80 3.85
CA PRO A 34 -17.27 -3.76 3.53
C PRO A 34 -18.04 -4.16 2.25
N TYR A 35 -19.35 -4.02 2.29
CA TYR A 35 -20.24 -4.19 1.15
C TYR A 35 -21.24 -3.04 1.08
N TYR A 36 -21.75 -2.79 -0.12
CA TYR A 36 -22.74 -1.75 -0.35
C TYR A 36 -24.07 -2.41 -0.72
N LYS A 37 -25.17 -1.91 -0.13
CA LYS A 37 -26.51 -2.48 -0.38
C LYS A 37 -27.06 -2.08 -1.74
N ASN A 38 -26.65 -0.93 -2.24
CA ASN A 38 -27.17 -0.38 -3.49
C ASN A 38 -26.41 -0.96 -4.69
N GLU A 39 -27.12 -1.63 -5.61
CA GLU A 39 -26.55 -2.20 -6.84
C GLU A 39 -25.91 -1.15 -7.74
N LYS A 40 -26.36 0.12 -7.67
CA LYS A 40 -25.77 1.25 -8.40
C LYS A 40 -24.32 1.53 -8.01
N PHE A 41 -23.86 0.98 -6.88
CA PHE A 41 -22.47 1.07 -6.45
C PHE A 41 -21.51 0.48 -7.47
N ILE A 42 -21.91 -0.53 -8.25
CA ILE A 42 -21.06 -1.15 -9.28
C ILE A 42 -20.65 -0.12 -10.32
N TYR A 43 -21.56 0.74 -10.78
CA TYR A 43 -21.24 1.81 -11.75
C TYR A 43 -20.30 2.85 -11.16
N TYR A 44 -20.51 3.23 -9.90
CA TYR A 44 -19.60 4.12 -9.18
C TYR A 44 -18.19 3.51 -9.06
N GLN A 45 -18.10 2.23 -8.71
CA GLN A 45 -16.84 1.51 -8.60
C GLN A 45 -16.12 1.39 -9.94
N ILE A 46 -16.83 1.11 -11.04
CA ILE A 46 -16.27 1.06 -12.39
C ILE A 46 -15.73 2.43 -12.80
N PHE A 47 -16.52 3.49 -12.62
CA PHE A 47 -16.10 4.86 -12.93
C PHE A 47 -14.84 5.23 -12.14
N TYR A 48 -14.87 5.03 -10.83
CA TYR A 48 -13.77 5.38 -9.95
C TYR A 48 -12.50 4.57 -10.24
N SER A 49 -12.64 3.28 -10.55
CA SER A 49 -11.52 2.43 -10.92
C SER A 49 -10.89 2.81 -12.25
N ILE A 50 -11.69 2.90 -13.32
CA ILE A 50 -11.15 3.13 -14.65
C ILE A 50 -10.56 4.54 -14.74
N PHE A 51 -11.29 5.55 -14.28
CA PHE A 51 -10.86 6.93 -14.43
C PHE A 51 -9.80 7.30 -13.39
N LEU A 52 -10.10 7.16 -12.10
CA LEU A 52 -9.21 7.71 -11.09
C LEU A 52 -8.01 6.80 -10.81
N PHE A 53 -8.22 5.50 -10.58
CA PHE A 53 -7.10 4.58 -10.41
C PHE A 53 -6.30 4.40 -11.70
N GLY A 54 -6.96 4.30 -12.86
CA GLY A 54 -6.26 4.24 -14.15
C GLY A 54 -5.35 5.45 -14.42
N ILE A 55 -5.82 6.67 -14.17
CA ILE A 55 -4.99 7.89 -14.33
C ILE A 55 -3.84 7.89 -13.33
N ILE A 56 -4.09 7.53 -12.06
CA ILE A 56 -3.03 7.44 -11.04
C ILE A 56 -1.98 6.40 -11.43
N PHE A 57 -2.41 5.23 -11.91
CA PHE A 57 -1.53 4.17 -12.36
C PHE A 57 -0.62 4.64 -13.49
N ILE A 58 -1.20 5.22 -14.55
CA ILE A 58 -0.43 5.76 -15.68
C ILE A 58 0.57 6.81 -15.19
N ALA A 59 0.14 7.75 -14.36
CA ALA A 59 1.02 8.78 -13.81
C ALA A 59 2.19 8.17 -13.02
N ILE A 60 1.92 7.20 -12.14
CA ILE A 60 2.95 6.51 -11.34
C ILE A 60 3.92 5.76 -12.26
N CYS A 61 3.43 5.05 -13.28
CA CYS A 61 4.27 4.37 -14.26
C CYS A 61 5.18 5.36 -15.00
N THR A 62 4.64 6.49 -15.47
CA THR A 62 5.44 7.53 -16.14
C THR A 62 6.49 8.11 -15.19
N PHE A 63 6.13 8.44 -13.94
CA PHE A 63 7.10 8.95 -12.97
C PHE A 63 8.19 7.93 -12.63
N ASN A 64 7.83 6.65 -12.45
CA ASN A 64 8.80 5.60 -12.16
C ASN A 64 9.80 5.40 -13.32
N ILE A 65 9.33 5.45 -14.57
CA ILE A 65 10.20 5.39 -15.76
C ILE A 65 11.12 6.62 -15.82
N LEU A 66 10.59 7.82 -15.61
CA LEU A 66 11.40 9.05 -15.60
C LEU A 66 12.48 9.03 -14.52
N VAL A 67 12.15 8.50 -13.32
CA VAL A 67 13.11 8.34 -12.23
C VAL A 67 14.21 7.35 -12.61
N ILE A 68 13.87 6.21 -13.20
CA ILE A 68 14.87 5.22 -13.66
C ILE A 68 15.78 5.82 -14.72
N LEU A 69 15.23 6.50 -15.73
CA LEU A 69 16.01 7.16 -16.80
C LEU A 69 16.99 8.18 -16.22
N LYS A 70 16.50 9.05 -15.32
CA LYS A 70 17.34 10.07 -14.68
C LYS A 70 18.42 9.48 -13.78
N LEU A 71 18.14 8.37 -13.10
CA LEU A 71 19.13 7.65 -12.29
C LEU A 71 20.17 6.94 -13.17
N MET A 72 19.79 6.45 -14.35
CA MET A 72 20.72 5.87 -15.32
C MET A 72 21.68 6.92 -15.90
N GLU A 73 21.19 8.11 -16.24
CA GLU A 73 22.01 9.22 -16.73
C GLU A 73 23.04 9.69 -15.68
N HIS A 74 22.62 9.82 -14.41
CA HIS A 74 23.52 10.17 -13.31
C HIS A 74 24.58 9.11 -13.00
N ARG A 75 24.31 7.84 -13.30
CA ARG A 75 25.26 6.73 -13.08
C ARG A 75 26.48 6.84 -14.00
N GLU A 76 26.33 7.42 -15.18
CA GLU A 76 27.45 7.64 -16.12
C GLU A 76 28.41 8.75 -15.64
N THR A 77 27.96 9.64 -14.75
CA THR A 77 28.71 10.85 -14.33
C THR A 77 29.31 10.79 -12.92
N GLY A 78 29.09 9.75 -12.10
CA GLY A 78 29.61 9.73 -10.72
C GLY A 78 29.57 8.42 -9.93
N ASN A 79 30.47 8.31 -8.94
CA ASN A 79 30.75 7.10 -8.14
C ASN A 79 29.74 6.81 -6.99
N LYS A 80 28.47 7.27 -7.09
CA LYS A 80 27.42 7.09 -6.04
C LYS A 80 26.51 5.86 -6.23
N TYR A 81 26.98 4.89 -7.00
CA TYR A 81 26.27 3.69 -7.46
C TYR A 81 25.39 2.96 -6.43
N LYS A 82 25.85 2.82 -5.17
CA LYS A 82 25.16 2.02 -4.15
C LYS A 82 23.84 2.64 -3.69
N LYS A 83 23.73 3.97 -3.64
CA LYS A 83 22.50 4.64 -3.20
C LYS A 83 21.47 4.62 -4.33
N ASP A 84 21.90 4.84 -5.55
CA ASP A 84 21.04 4.89 -6.75
C ASP A 84 20.44 3.52 -7.07
N SER A 85 21.20 2.44 -6.87
CA SER A 85 20.70 1.07 -7.02
C SER A 85 19.52 0.75 -6.08
N ILE A 86 19.50 1.29 -4.86
CA ILE A 86 18.38 1.10 -3.92
C ILE A 86 17.13 1.84 -4.40
N TYR A 87 17.27 3.04 -4.99
CA TYR A 87 16.16 3.77 -5.59
C TYR A 87 15.58 3.05 -6.80
N ILE A 88 16.43 2.50 -7.68
CA ILE A 88 16.01 1.72 -8.84
C ILE A 88 15.25 0.45 -8.39
N ALA A 89 15.80 -0.29 -7.43
CA ALA A 89 15.16 -1.48 -6.88
C ALA A 89 13.77 -1.16 -6.29
N ASN A 90 13.64 -0.03 -5.57
CA ASN A 90 12.35 0.40 -5.04
C ASN A 90 11.36 0.80 -6.14
N SER A 91 11.81 1.53 -7.16
CA SER A 91 10.95 1.89 -8.30
C SER A 91 10.37 0.65 -8.99
N ILE A 92 11.21 -0.37 -9.22
CA ILE A 92 10.79 -1.66 -9.79
C ILE A 92 9.81 -2.38 -8.84
N PHE A 93 10.11 -2.43 -7.54
CA PHE A 93 9.25 -3.06 -6.55
C PHE A 93 7.86 -2.40 -6.47
N VAL A 94 7.81 -1.07 -6.41
CA VAL A 94 6.55 -0.30 -6.42
C VAL A 94 5.77 -0.57 -7.71
N PHE A 95 6.44 -0.59 -8.86
CA PHE A 95 5.81 -0.89 -10.14
C PHE A 95 5.19 -2.30 -10.18
N ILE A 96 5.93 -3.32 -9.75
CA ILE A 96 5.44 -4.71 -9.72
C ILE A 96 4.25 -4.85 -8.77
N SER A 97 4.38 -4.33 -7.55
CA SER A 97 3.33 -4.46 -6.53
C SER A 97 2.05 -3.72 -6.93
N LEU A 98 2.17 -2.52 -7.51
CA LEU A 98 1.03 -1.76 -8.03
C LEU A 98 0.36 -2.47 -9.21
N THR A 99 1.13 -3.05 -10.13
CA THR A 99 0.59 -3.86 -11.24
C THR A 99 -0.21 -5.05 -10.71
N PHE A 100 0.30 -5.72 -9.67
CA PHE A 100 -0.40 -6.86 -9.06
C PHE A 100 -1.68 -6.43 -8.33
N ALA A 101 -1.67 -5.28 -7.66
CA ALA A 101 -2.84 -4.70 -7.01
C ALA A 101 -3.94 -4.36 -8.02
N GLU A 102 -3.59 -3.69 -9.13
CA GLU A 102 -4.53 -3.35 -10.20
C GLU A 102 -5.07 -4.60 -10.91
N ALA A 103 -4.21 -5.57 -11.23
CA ALA A 103 -4.64 -6.83 -11.82
C ALA A 103 -5.64 -7.58 -10.91
N SER A 104 -5.35 -7.63 -9.60
CA SER A 104 -6.26 -8.24 -8.62
C SER A 104 -7.59 -7.48 -8.52
N PHE A 105 -7.56 -6.15 -8.66
CA PHE A 105 -8.75 -5.34 -8.69
C PHE A 105 -9.62 -5.61 -9.93
N VAL A 106 -9.02 -5.68 -11.12
CA VAL A 106 -9.73 -6.04 -12.37
C VAL A 106 -10.31 -7.45 -12.28
N CYS A 107 -9.54 -8.43 -11.78
CA CYS A 107 -10.04 -9.78 -11.53
C CYS A 107 -11.26 -9.79 -10.60
N ARG A 108 -11.26 -8.97 -9.54
CA ARG A 108 -12.41 -8.83 -8.64
C ARG A 108 -13.66 -8.32 -9.36
N LEU A 109 -13.52 -7.35 -10.27
CA LEU A 109 -14.65 -6.85 -11.08
C LEU A 109 -15.20 -7.95 -11.99
N ILE A 110 -14.33 -8.70 -12.65
CA ILE A 110 -14.71 -9.82 -13.53
C ILE A 110 -15.44 -10.89 -12.72
N VAL A 111 -14.87 -11.33 -11.59
CA VAL A 111 -15.46 -12.39 -10.77
C VAL A 111 -16.78 -11.97 -10.14
N ALA A 112 -16.96 -10.68 -9.80
CA ALA A 112 -18.25 -10.17 -9.35
C ALA A 112 -19.36 -10.39 -10.40
N HIS A 113 -19.01 -10.42 -11.69
CA HIS A 113 -19.94 -10.74 -12.77
C HIS A 113 -20.22 -12.25 -12.89
N TYR A 114 -19.19 -13.10 -12.72
CA TYR A 114 -19.32 -14.57 -12.85
C TYR A 114 -19.83 -15.31 -11.60
N GLN A 115 -20.08 -14.59 -10.49
CA GLN A 115 -20.63 -15.12 -9.22
C GLN A 115 -19.87 -16.29 -8.56
N SER A 116 -18.63 -16.57 -8.98
CA SER A 116 -17.81 -17.63 -8.37
C SER A 116 -17.27 -17.19 -7.00
N LYS A 117 -17.80 -17.78 -5.93
CA LYS A 117 -17.42 -17.46 -4.54
C LYS A 117 -15.93 -17.67 -4.28
N LEU A 118 -15.35 -18.79 -4.73
CA LEU A 118 -13.95 -19.13 -4.47
C LEU A 118 -12.98 -18.16 -5.14
N LEU A 119 -13.22 -17.84 -6.42
CA LEU A 119 -12.41 -16.86 -7.14
C LEU A 119 -12.52 -15.47 -6.51
N PHE A 120 -13.69 -15.11 -5.98
CA PHE A 120 -13.90 -13.81 -5.35
C PHE A 120 -13.03 -13.66 -4.09
N TYR A 121 -12.97 -14.70 -3.25
CA TYR A 121 -12.12 -14.71 -2.07
C TYR A 121 -10.64 -14.68 -2.41
N LEU A 122 -10.21 -15.46 -3.39
CA LEU A 122 -8.82 -15.44 -3.85
C LEU A 122 -8.42 -14.04 -4.32
N CYS A 123 -9.28 -13.37 -5.11
CA CYS A 123 -9.02 -12.02 -5.60
C CYS A 123 -8.93 -10.99 -4.46
N ILE A 124 -9.82 -11.07 -3.45
CA ILE A 124 -9.76 -10.19 -2.28
C ILE A 124 -8.47 -10.41 -1.49
N PHE A 125 -8.11 -11.67 -1.26
CA PHE A 125 -6.89 -12.01 -0.53
C PHE A 125 -5.64 -11.50 -1.25
N LEU A 126 -5.53 -11.76 -2.55
CA LEU A 126 -4.40 -11.28 -3.37
C LEU A 126 -4.33 -9.75 -3.43
N TYR A 127 -5.47 -9.08 -3.55
CA TYR A 127 -5.56 -7.62 -3.51
C TYR A 127 -5.03 -7.05 -2.20
N ASN A 128 -5.49 -7.56 -1.06
CA ASN A 128 -5.04 -7.11 0.26
C ASN A 128 -3.54 -7.39 0.46
N LEU A 129 -3.09 -8.59 0.06
CA LEU A 129 -1.68 -8.96 0.12
C LEU A 129 -0.80 -8.01 -0.70
N ALA A 130 -1.25 -7.63 -1.91
CA ALA A 130 -0.55 -6.68 -2.76
C ALA A 130 -0.37 -5.33 -2.06
N PHE A 131 -1.47 -4.78 -1.52
CA PHE A 131 -1.49 -3.50 -0.82
C PHE A 131 -0.62 -3.48 0.44
N ASP A 132 -0.69 -4.55 1.23
CA ASP A 132 0.13 -4.69 2.44
C ASP A 132 1.61 -4.79 2.07
N LEU A 133 1.95 -5.55 1.02
CA LEU A 133 3.31 -5.69 0.54
C LEU A 133 3.87 -4.34 0.06
N THR A 134 3.11 -3.56 -0.70
CA THR A 134 3.51 -2.21 -1.12
C THR A 134 3.76 -1.32 0.09
N SER A 135 2.83 -1.29 1.05
CA SER A 135 2.91 -0.44 2.25
C SER A 135 4.13 -0.79 3.12
N ILE A 136 4.39 -2.08 3.31
CA ILE A 136 5.55 -2.58 4.03
C ILE A 136 6.84 -2.23 3.28
N GLY A 137 6.86 -2.42 1.97
CA GLY A 137 8.02 -2.09 1.13
C GLY A 137 8.39 -0.62 1.18
N ASP A 138 7.40 0.28 1.01
CA ASP A 138 7.60 1.73 1.10
C ASP A 138 8.12 2.14 2.48
N PHE A 139 7.56 1.55 3.56
CA PHE A 139 8.03 1.81 4.92
C PHE A 139 9.50 1.40 5.11
N TYR A 140 9.88 0.20 4.70
CA TYR A 140 11.27 -0.24 4.80
C TYR A 140 12.20 0.60 3.92
N PHE A 141 11.78 0.94 2.71
CA PHE A 141 12.55 1.79 1.82
C PHE A 141 12.82 3.17 2.43
N LEU A 142 11.83 3.78 3.09
CA LEU A 142 12.00 5.06 3.80
C LEU A 142 13.05 4.96 4.91
N ILE A 143 13.05 3.87 5.68
CA ILE A 143 14.05 3.62 6.74
C ILE A 143 15.45 3.39 6.13
N PHE A 144 15.52 2.69 5.00
CA PHE A 144 16.78 2.41 4.30
C PHE A 144 17.34 3.64 3.56
N THR A 145 16.53 4.62 3.21
CA THR A 145 17.02 5.82 2.51
C THR A 145 17.30 7.00 3.45
N SER A 146 16.56 7.11 4.56
CA SER A 146 16.73 8.20 5.53
C SER A 146 17.69 7.83 6.68
N ASN A 147 18.89 8.42 6.66
CA ASN A 147 19.87 8.26 7.74
C ASN A 147 19.35 8.80 9.09
N GLU A 148 18.64 9.94 9.06
CA GLU A 148 18.06 10.53 10.27
C GLU A 148 17.00 9.62 10.88
N LEU A 149 16.06 9.14 10.06
CA LEU A 149 15.00 8.26 10.52
C LEU A 149 15.59 6.97 11.10
N ARG A 150 16.56 6.37 10.41
CA ARG A 150 17.25 5.17 10.89
C ARG A 150 17.94 5.40 12.23
N HIS A 151 18.61 6.54 12.40
CA HIS A 151 19.27 6.87 13.65
C HIS A 151 18.26 7.07 14.79
N ARG A 152 17.17 7.81 14.55
CA ARG A 152 16.10 8.01 15.53
C ARG A 152 15.44 6.68 15.94
N ILE A 153 15.09 5.83 14.98
CA ILE A 153 14.52 4.49 15.24
C ILE A 153 15.49 3.64 16.07
N ARG A 154 16.77 3.59 15.69
CA ARG A 154 17.79 2.84 16.42
C ARG A 154 17.93 3.32 17.87
N ASN A 155 17.89 4.63 18.09
CA ASN A 155 17.96 5.22 19.42
C ASN A 155 16.71 4.95 20.25
N PHE A 156 15.53 5.00 19.64
CA PHE A 156 14.27 4.63 20.27
C PHE A 156 14.32 3.17 20.77
N PHE A 157 14.70 2.22 19.91
CA PHE A 157 14.84 0.82 20.30
C PHE A 157 15.93 0.58 21.35
N ARG A 158 17.06 1.30 21.28
CA ARG A 158 18.09 1.27 22.32
C ARG A 158 17.57 1.76 23.66
N PHE A 159 16.74 2.80 23.66
CA PHE A 159 16.13 3.35 24.87
C PHE A 159 15.11 2.38 25.48
N SER A 160 14.28 1.74 24.67
CA SER A 160 13.34 0.71 25.11
C SER A 160 14.07 -0.49 25.74
N LYS A 161 15.19 -0.93 25.15
CA LYS A 161 16.03 -2.00 25.75
C LYS A 161 16.68 -1.60 27.07
N LYS A 162 17.02 -0.31 27.26
CA LYS A 162 17.57 0.18 28.53
C LYS A 162 16.50 0.20 29.63
N LYS A 163 15.27 0.64 29.33
CA LYS A 163 14.16 0.63 30.30
C LYS A 163 13.75 -0.79 30.73
N ALA A 164 13.62 -1.72 29.79
CA ALA A 164 13.29 -3.12 30.09
C ALA A 164 14.31 -3.83 31.00
N LYS A 165 15.58 -3.37 30.99
CA LYS A 165 16.65 -3.93 31.84
C LYS A 165 16.64 -3.36 33.27
N VAL A 166 15.99 -2.22 33.49
CA VAL A 166 15.87 -1.56 34.79
C VAL A 166 14.67 -2.13 35.57
N ASP A 167 13.56 -2.43 34.88
CA ASP A 167 12.36 -3.02 35.53
C ASP A 167 12.54 -4.49 35.92
N ALA A 168 13.44 -5.23 35.28
CA ALA A 168 13.70 -6.64 35.61
C ALA A 168 14.53 -6.85 36.91
N LYS A 169 14.89 -5.78 37.63
CA LYS A 169 15.81 -5.86 38.79
C LYS A 169 15.17 -5.69 40.17
N VAL A 170 13.86 -5.54 40.29
CA VAL A 170 13.14 -5.48 41.57
C VAL A 170 11.85 -6.28 41.34
N VAL A 171 11.70 -7.51 41.84
CA VAL A 171 11.26 -7.82 43.21
C VAL A 171 11.83 -9.19 43.60
N ARG A 172 12.77 -9.25 44.55
CA ARG A 172 12.88 -10.41 45.46
C ARG A 172 12.11 -10.02 46.71
N LEU A 173 10.91 -10.58 46.87
CA LEU A 173 10.19 -10.59 48.14
C LEU A 173 11.00 -11.47 49.10
N VAL A 174 11.51 -10.85 50.16
CA VAL A 174 11.98 -11.52 51.38
C VAL A 174 10.79 -11.58 52.33
#